data_AF-A0A9D3UXC2-F1
#
_entry.id   AF-A0A9D3UXC2-F1
#
_cell.length_a   1.000
_cell.length_b   1.000
_cell.length_c   1.000
_cell.angle_alpha   90.00
_cell.angle_beta   90.00
_cell.angle_gamma   90.00
#
_symmetry.space_group_name_H-M   'P 1'
#
loop_
_entity.id
_entity.type
_entity.pdbx_description
1 polymer ?
#
loop_
_entity_poly.entity_id
_entity_poly.type
_entity_poly.pdbx_seq_one_letter_code
_entity_poly.pdbx_strand_id
1 'polypeptide(L)'
;VQVHDLPTGFYSEAMSVQLGNIIENFDEYYGNLLNQGTQHFMCIKVLIDVRSPLQRKKKINVPLNYYSYARFQYEKTCIVLFF
;
A
#
# COMPACT_ATOMS: atom_id res chain seq x y z
N VAL A 1 -1.33 -6.13 -1.89
CA VAL A 1 -1.67 -4.81 -2.47
C VAL A 1 -0.40 -4.13 -2.93
N GLN A 2 -0.36 -3.69 -4.18
CA GLN A 2 0.70 -2.82 -4.66
C GLN A 2 0.31 -1.36 -4.45
N VAL A 3 1.19 -0.56 -3.87
CA VAL A 3 1.02 0.89 -3.71
C VAL A 3 1.95 1.62 -4.67
N HIS A 4 1.35 2.39 -5.56
CA HIS A 4 2.02 3.16 -6.61
C HIS A 4 1.99 4.66 -6.30
N ASP A 5 2.77 5.42 -7.06
CA ASP A 5 2.79 6.89 -7.06
C ASP A 5 3.20 7.53 -5.71
N LEU A 6 3.95 6.78 -4.90
CA LEU A 6 4.54 7.30 -3.66
C LEU A 6 5.73 8.22 -3.97
N PRO A 7 5.85 9.38 -3.31
CA PRO A 7 7.02 10.22 -3.43
C PRO A 7 8.28 9.50 -2.95
N THR A 8 9.44 9.90 -3.49
CA THR A 8 10.74 9.42 -3.01
C THR A 8 10.87 9.66 -1.50
N GLY A 9 11.32 8.63 -0.77
CA GLY A 9 11.39 8.65 0.71
C GLY A 9 10.15 8.10 1.43
N PHE A 10 9.04 7.85 0.73
CA PHE A 10 7.84 7.22 1.28
C PHE A 10 7.84 5.69 1.11
N TYR A 11 8.89 5.12 0.52
CA TYR A 11 9.11 3.67 0.42
C TYR A 11 9.82 3.17 1.68
N SER A 12 9.10 3.14 2.81
CA SER A 12 9.62 2.67 4.10
C SER A 12 8.65 1.69 4.77
N GLU A 13 9.17 0.87 5.68
CA GLU A 13 8.35 -0.02 6.50
C GLU A 13 7.34 0.75 7.36
N ALA A 14 7.74 1.88 7.94
CA ALA A 14 6.81 2.71 8.70
C ALA A 14 5.64 3.22 7.85
N MET A 15 5.89 3.54 6.57
CA MET A 15 4.85 3.96 5.64
C MET A 15 3.98 2.78 5.19
N SER A 16 4.55 1.59 5.03
CA SER A 16 3.80 0.39 4.66
C SER A 16 2.79 -0.01 5.76
N VAL A 17 3.19 0.08 7.02
CA VAL A 17 2.27 -0.14 8.16
C VAL A 17 1.13 0.87 8.15
N GLN A 18 1.44 2.16 7.97
CA GLN A 18 0.42 3.21 7.93
C GLN A 18 -0.56 3.03 6.77
N LEU A 19 -0.06 2.79 5.56
CA LEU A 19 -0.88 2.58 4.37
C LEU A 19 -1.69 1.29 4.45
N GLY A 20 -1.12 0.21 4.99
CA GLY A 20 -1.83 -1.04 5.23
C GLY A 20 -3.01 -0.86 6.19
N ASN A 21 -2.81 -0.12 7.27
CA ASN A 21 -3.85 0.19 8.25
C ASN A 21 -4.92 1.18 7.72
N ILE A 22 -4.58 2.00 6.72
CA ILE A 22 -5.56 2.83 6.03
C ILE A 22 -6.42 1.98 5.10
N ILE A 23 -5.85 0.96 4.48
CA ILE A 23 -6.58 0.03 3.62
C ILE A 23 -7.52 -0.81 4.48
N GLU A 24 -6.99 -1.55 5.45
CA GLU A 24 -7.72 -2.26 6.51
C GLU A 24 -6.76 -2.71 7.62
N ASN A 25 -6.40 -4.00 7.69
CA ASN A 25 -5.52 -4.55 8.70
C ASN A 25 -4.20 -4.95 8.04
N PHE A 26 -3.12 -4.22 8.37
CA PHE A 26 -1.78 -4.58 7.93
C PHE A 26 -1.38 -5.97 8.46
N ASP A 27 -0.78 -6.78 7.59
CA ASP A 27 -0.26 -8.11 7.93
C ASP A 27 1.25 -8.17 7.76
N GLU A 28 1.76 -7.88 6.56
CA GLU A 28 3.17 -8.04 6.24
C GLU A 28 3.66 -7.02 5.21
N TYR A 29 4.92 -6.62 5.32
CA TYR A 29 5.59 -5.76 4.36
C TYR A 29 6.68 -6.53 3.60
N TYR A 30 6.58 -6.53 2.26
CA TYR A 30 7.58 -7.18 1.41
C TYR A 30 8.67 -6.17 0.99
N GLY A 31 9.55 -5.81 1.93
CA GLY A 31 10.64 -4.86 1.69
C GLY A 31 11.72 -5.36 0.72
N ASN A 32 11.88 -6.68 0.59
CA ASN A 32 12.98 -7.29 -0.18
C ASN A 32 12.84 -7.18 -1.71
N LEU A 33 11.68 -6.78 -2.21
CA LEU A 33 11.44 -6.57 -3.65
C LEU A 33 11.94 -5.19 -4.14
N LEU A 34 12.16 -4.23 -3.23
CA LEU A 34 12.65 -2.90 -3.58
C LEU A 34 14.12 -2.88 -4.04
N ASN A 35 14.90 -3.90 -3.67
CA ASN A 35 16.32 -3.99 -4.01
C ASN A 35 16.59 -4.46 -5.45
N GLN A 36 15.53 -4.78 -6.22
CA GLN A 36 15.64 -5.13 -7.64
C GLN A 36 15.34 -3.93 -8.56
N GLY A 37 16.01 -2.80 -8.30
CA GLY A 37 16.43 -1.76 -9.26
C GLY A 37 15.39 -1.02 -10.14
N THR A 38 14.12 -1.42 -10.19
CA THR A 38 13.13 -0.89 -11.16
C THR A 38 11.68 -0.86 -10.68
N GLN A 39 11.35 -1.41 -9.50
CA GLN A 39 9.97 -1.35 -9.00
C GLN A 39 9.67 0.00 -8.34
N HIS A 40 8.86 0.81 -9.02
CA HIS A 40 8.31 2.07 -8.51
C HIS A 40 7.09 1.88 -7.57
N PHE A 41 6.96 0.72 -6.92
CA PHE A 41 5.80 0.42 -6.08
C PHE A 41 6.16 -0.37 -4.84
N MET A 42 5.36 -0.19 -3.80
CA MET A 42 5.48 -0.85 -2.51
C MET A 42 4.51 -2.02 -2.45
N CYS A 43 4.94 -3.20 -2.02
CA CYS A 43 4.07 -4.35 -1.82
C CYS A 43 3.74 -4.55 -0.34
N ILE A 44 2.45 -4.56 -0.03
CA ILE A 44 1.92 -4.74 1.33
C ILE A 44 0.90 -5.87 1.33
N LYS A 45 1.00 -6.77 2.30
CA LYS A 45 -0.04 -7.75 2.62
C LYS A 45 -0.98 -7.16 3.66
N VAL A 46 -2.27 -7.26 3.37
CA VAL A 46 -3.35 -6.74 4.21
C VAL A 46 -4.46 -7.78 4.26
N LEU A 47 -5.11 -7.91 5.40
CA LEU A 47 -6.37 -8.62 5.55
C LEU A 47 -7.50 -7.64 5.21
N ILE A 48 -8.37 -8.01 4.28
CA ILE A 48 -9.43 -7.14 3.77
C ILE A 48 -10.77 -7.87 3.85
N ASP A 49 -11.80 -7.21 4.38
CA ASP A 49 -13.19 -7.64 4.19
C ASP A 49 -13.67 -7.29 2.77
N VAL A 50 -13.88 -8.33 1.96
CA VAL A 50 -14.35 -8.18 0.57
C VAL A 50 -15.79 -7.72 0.43
N ARG A 51 -16.56 -7.68 1.52
CA ARG A 51 -17.91 -7.12 1.53
C ARG A 51 -17.88 -5.59 1.47
N SER A 52 -16.77 -4.99 1.89
CA SER A 52 -16.55 -3.54 1.88
C SER A 52 -15.95 -3.08 0.55
N PRO A 53 -16.31 -1.87 0.08
CA PRO A 53 -15.72 -1.32 -1.13
C PRO A 53 -14.22 -1.06 -0.94
N LEU A 54 -13.41 -1.57 -1.86
CA LEU A 54 -11.95 -1.43 -1.83
C LEU A 54 -11.51 0.01 -2.13
N GLN A 55 -10.70 0.59 -1.24
CA GLN A 55 -10.13 1.92 -1.44
C GLN A 55 -9.13 1.92 -2.60
N ARG A 56 -9.36 2.73 -3.63
CA ARG A 56 -8.49 2.77 -4.83
C ARG A 56 -7.30 3.72 -4.71
N LYS A 57 -7.41 4.76 -3.88
CA LYS A 57 -6.37 5.77 -3.67
C LYS A 57 -6.54 6.49 -2.35
N LYS A 58 -5.45 7.01 -1.80
CA LYS A 58 -5.43 7.88 -0.62
C LYS A 58 -4.59 9.12 -0.88
N LYS A 59 -5.11 10.30 -0.51
CA LYS A 59 -4.32 11.54 -0.51
C LYS A 59 -3.31 11.48 0.64
N ILE A 60 -2.03 11.67 0.32
CA ILE A 60 -0.94 11.78 1.28
C ILE A 60 -0.41 13.20 1.30
N ASN A 61 -0.27 13.75 2.50
CA ASN A 61 0.32 15.07 2.69
C ASN A 61 1.83 14.92 2.71
N VAL A 62 2.49 15.72 1.88
CA VAL A 62 3.94 15.79 1.78
C VAL A 62 4.38 17.12 2.41
N PRO A 63 5.59 17.21 2.99
CA PRO A 63 6.12 18.50 3.43
C PRO A 63 6.01 19.59 2.34
N LEU A 64 6.01 20.85 2.77
CA LEU A 64 5.86 22.04 1.90
C LEU A 64 4.46 22.25 1.30
N ASN A 65 3.40 21.78 1.97
CA ASN A 65 2.00 21.97 1.57
C ASN A 65 1.62 21.33 0.22
N TYR A 66 2.41 20.37 -0.23
CA TYR A 66 2.09 19.53 -1.39
C TYR A 66 1.32 18.28 -0.97
N TYR A 67 0.65 17.68 -1.95
CA TYR A 67 0.02 16.38 -1.77
C TYR A 67 0.34 15.49 -2.94
N SER A 68 0.43 14.19 -2.65
CA SER A 68 0.42 13.15 -3.68
C SER A 68 -0.77 12.21 -3.43
N TYR A 69 -1.01 11.30 -4.36
CA TYR A 69 -1.95 10.21 -4.18
C TYR A 69 -1.19 8.89 -4.13
N ALA A 70 -1.34 8.16 -3.03
CA ALA A 70 -0.99 6.75 -3.00
C ALA A 70 -2.09 5.99 -3.76
N ARG A 71 -1.71 5.29 -4.84
CA ARG A 71 -2.66 4.49 -5.63
C ARG A 71 -2.58 3.04 -5.23
N PHE A 72 -3.72 2.44 -4.89
CA PHE A 72 -3.82 1.06 -4.46
C PHE A 72 -4.26 0.17 -5.63
N GLN A 73 -3.39 -0.77 -5.99
CA GLN A 73 -3.66 -1.82 -6.96
C GLN A 73 -3.76 -3.16 -6.24
N TYR A 74 -4.96 -3.72 -6.26
CA TYR A 74 -5.24 -5.04 -5.73
C TYR A 74 -4.90 -6.07 -6.82
N GLU A 75 -3.82 -6.81 -6.62
CA GLU A 75 -3.52 -7.97 -7.47
C GLU A 75 -4.59 -9.05 -7.26
N LYS A 76 -4.81 -9.91 -8.26
CA LYS A 76 -5.83 -10.98 -8.24
C LYS A 76 -5.50 -12.15 -7.26
N THR A 77 -4.60 -11.96 -6.30
CA THR A 77 -4.01 -13.07 -5.54
C THR A 77 -4.52 -13.11 -4.11
N CYS A 78 -5.26 -14.18 -3.82
CA CYS A 78 -5.77 -14.65 -2.53
C CYS A 78 -6.47 -13.62 -1.63
N ILE A 79 -7.74 -13.38 -1.94
CA ILE A 79 -8.73 -13.16 -0.88
C ILE A 79 -8.73 -14.45 -0.04
N VAL A 80 -8.13 -14.42 1.14
CA VAL A 80 -8.38 -15.48 2.13
C VAL A 80 -9.71 -15.13 2.78
N LEU A 81 -10.79 -15.73 2.30
CA LEU A 81 -12.11 -15.65 2.92
C LEU A 81 -12.03 -16.37 4.26
N PHE A 82 -12.04 -15.64 5.37
CA PHE A 82 -12.39 -16.21 6.66
C PHE A 82 -13.93 -16.16 6.78
N PHE A 83 -14.53 -17.36 6.84
CA PHE A 83 -15.96 -17.57 7.09
C PHE A 83 -16.29 -17.44 8.58
#